data_AF-A0A2U9ISI0-F1
#
_entry.id   AF-A0A2U9ISI0-F1
#
_cell.length_a   1.000
_cell.length_b   1.000
_cell.length_c   1.000
_cell.angle_alpha   90.00
_cell.angle_beta   90.00
_cell.angle_gamma   90.00
#
_symmetry.space_group_name_H-M   'P 1'
#
loop_
_entity.id
_entity.type
_entity.pdbx_description
1 polymer ?
#
loop_
_entity_poly.entity_id
_entity_poly.type
_entity_poly.pdbx_seq_one_letter_code
_entity_poly.pdbx_strand_id
1 'polypeptide(L)'
;MEFREYYSILENASRLTMEDYMANENIRKQVRHAIGQMLRILFEVGRSLVDGDGDELMWNLMKKGYLQAPLVQEILDVITLYKSGSDEMIYVSLVRIMEDIEEAYLMLKGFASRKIS
;
A
#
# COMPACT_ATOMS: atom_id res chain seq x y z
N MET A 1 12.59 -4.93 -7.64
CA MET A 1 12.56 -4.41 -6.28
C MET A 1 11.46 -5.13 -5.52
N GLU A 2 11.80 -5.66 -4.35
CA GLU A 2 10.91 -6.39 -3.44
C GLU A 2 10.07 -5.42 -2.60
N PHE A 3 8.97 -5.90 -2.02
CA PHE A 3 8.09 -5.11 -1.15
C PHE A 3 8.86 -4.34 -0.06
N ARG A 4 9.85 -4.99 0.56
CA ARG A 4 10.69 -4.41 1.62
C ARG A 4 11.51 -3.21 1.15
N GLU A 5 12.00 -3.22 -0.08
CA GLU A 5 12.81 -2.12 -0.61
C GLU A 5 11.96 -0.87 -0.81
N TYR A 6 10.71 -1.02 -1.25
CA TYR A 6 9.76 0.09 -1.32
C TYR A 6 9.34 0.58 0.06
N TYR A 7 9.09 -0.33 1.00
CA TYR A 7 8.77 0.03 2.39
C TYR A 7 9.87 0.90 3.01
N SER A 8 11.15 0.53 2.83
CA SER A 8 12.28 1.32 3.35
C SER A 8 12.39 2.72 2.74
N ILE A 9 11.91 2.95 1.51
CA ILE A 9 11.84 4.31 0.94
C ILE A 9 10.88 5.18 1.74
N LEU A 10 9.68 4.66 2.04
CA LEU A 10 8.67 5.39 2.84
C LEU A 10 9.16 5.57 4.29
N GLU A 11 9.79 4.55 4.86
CA GLU A 11 10.36 4.62 6.22
C GLU A 11 11.46 5.67 6.35
N ASN A 12 12.31 5.80 5.33
CA ASN A 12 13.33 6.85 5.32
C ASN A 12 12.69 8.24 5.17
N ALA A 13 11.65 8.37 4.35
CA ALA A 13 10.93 9.62 4.17
C ALA A 13 10.17 10.06 5.44
N SER A 14 9.62 9.13 6.22
CA SER A 14 8.89 9.44 7.47
C SER A 14 9.78 9.99 8.58
N ARG A 15 11.11 9.82 8.47
CA ARG A 15 12.11 10.37 9.40
C ARG A 15 12.52 11.81 9.07
N LEU A 16 12.15 12.31 7.89
CA LEU A 16 12.39 13.71 7.50
C LEU A 16 11.39 14.62 8.19
N THR A 17 11.70 15.90 8.29
CA THR A 17 10.68 16.91 8.60
C THR A 17 9.78 17.13 7.39
N MET A 18 8.58 17.68 7.61
CA MET A 18 7.68 18.06 6.53
C MET A 18 8.34 19.06 5.57
N GLU A 19 9.08 20.02 6.12
CA GLU A 19 9.81 21.02 5.35
C GLU A 19 10.85 20.37 4.42
N ASP A 20 11.68 19.48 4.95
CA ASP A 20 12.70 18.78 4.16
C ASP A 20 12.08 17.92 3.05
N TYR A 21 10.98 17.22 3.37
CA TYR A 21 10.25 16.42 2.39
C TYR A 21 9.65 17.28 1.27
N MET A 22 9.01 18.40 1.63
CA MET A 22 8.39 19.31 0.67
C MET A 22 9.41 20.12 -0.13
N ALA A 23 10.63 20.31 0.37
CA ALA A 23 11.72 20.93 -0.37
C ALA A 23 12.35 19.99 -1.43
N ASN A 24 12.26 18.66 -1.25
CA ASN A 24 12.98 17.70 -2.10
C ASN A 24 12.08 16.94 -3.08
N GLU A 25 12.00 17.40 -4.33
CA GLU A 25 11.16 16.79 -5.37
C GLU A 25 11.52 15.33 -5.67
N ASN A 26 12.81 14.98 -5.62
CA ASN A 26 13.26 13.62 -5.89
C ASN A 26 12.75 12.65 -4.83
N ILE A 27 12.76 13.03 -3.55
CA ILE A 27 12.21 12.22 -2.46
C ILE A 27 10.70 12.02 -2.67
N ARG A 28 9.95 13.06 -3.01
CA ARG A 28 8.49 12.94 -3.24
C ARG A 28 8.17 12.02 -4.41
N LYS A 29 8.92 12.11 -5.51
CA LYS A 29 8.81 11.19 -6.65
C LYS A 29 9.10 9.74 -6.25
N GLN A 30 10.15 9.51 -5.45
CA GLN A 30 10.50 8.18 -4.95
C GLN A 30 9.41 7.61 -4.04
N VAL A 31 8.86 8.41 -3.12
CA VAL A 31 7.76 8.01 -2.24
C VAL A 31 6.52 7.65 -3.05
N ARG A 32 6.09 8.50 -3.99
CA ARG A 32 4.94 8.18 -4.86
C ARG A 32 5.15 6.90 -5.64
N HIS A 33 6.34 6.75 -6.23
CA HIS A 33 6.69 5.54 -6.95
C HIS A 33 6.60 4.31 -6.04
N ALA A 34 7.15 4.39 -4.83
CA ALA A 34 7.16 3.29 -3.87
C ALA A 34 5.75 2.92 -3.40
N ILE A 35 4.88 3.88 -3.08
CA ILE A 35 3.46 3.62 -2.76
C ILE A 35 2.78 2.88 -3.92
N GLY A 36 2.93 3.38 -5.15
CA GLY A 36 2.34 2.76 -6.33
C GLY A 36 2.82 1.32 -6.55
N GLN A 37 4.09 1.05 -6.28
CA GLN A 37 4.66 -0.29 -6.42
C GLN A 37 4.23 -1.24 -5.29
N MET A 38 4.11 -0.76 -4.06
CA MET A 38 3.58 -1.56 -2.95
C MET A 38 2.11 -1.95 -3.20
N LEU A 39 1.27 -1.01 -3.67
CA LEU A 39 -0.11 -1.29 -4.07
C LEU A 39 -0.17 -2.29 -5.23
N ARG A 40 0.71 -2.16 -6.24
CA ARG A 40 0.80 -3.13 -7.35
C ARG A 40 1.11 -4.54 -6.84
N ILE A 41 2.11 -4.68 -5.96
CA ILE A 41 2.50 -5.97 -5.38
C ILE A 41 1.34 -6.56 -4.56
N LEU A 42 0.68 -5.73 -3.74
CA LEU A 42 -0.51 -6.15 -2.99
C LEU A 42 -1.60 -6.72 -3.93
N PHE A 43 -1.90 -6.04 -5.02
CA PHE A 43 -2.90 -6.47 -6.00
C PHE A 43 -2.48 -7.73 -6.76
N GLU A 44 -1.19 -7.90 -7.04
CA GLU A 44 -0.67 -9.14 -7.63
C GLU A 44 -0.89 -10.34 -6.72
N VAL A 45 -0.60 -10.20 -5.42
CA VAL A 45 -0.90 -11.26 -4.45
C VAL A 45 -2.41 -11.48 -4.33
N GLY A 46 -3.20 -10.42 -4.25
CA GLY A 46 -4.67 -10.51 -4.18
C GLY A 46 -5.30 -11.26 -5.36
N ARG A 47 -4.83 -10.98 -6.59
CA ARG A 47 -5.32 -11.64 -7.81
C ARG A 47 -4.98 -13.13 -7.88
N SER A 48 -4.00 -13.61 -7.11
CA SER A 48 -3.74 -15.05 -6.99
C SER A 48 -4.79 -15.79 -6.13
N LEU A 49 -5.56 -15.04 -5.33
CA LEU A 49 -6.55 -15.56 -4.41
C LEU A 49 -7.97 -15.45 -4.96
N VAL A 50 -8.31 -14.34 -5.59
CA VAL A 50 -9.65 -14.05 -6.13
C VAL A 50 -9.56 -13.27 -7.44
N ASP A 51 -10.60 -13.36 -8.26
CA ASP A 51 -10.75 -12.53 -9.47
C ASP A 51 -11.13 -11.08 -9.13
N GLY A 52 -10.81 -10.15 -10.04
CA GLY A 52 -11.15 -8.73 -9.94
C GLY A 52 -9.95 -7.81 -10.14
N ASP A 53 -10.22 -6.50 -10.22
CA ASP A 53 -9.20 -5.46 -10.29
C ASP A 53 -9.61 -4.22 -9.48
N GLY A 54 -8.64 -3.39 -9.10
CA GLY A 54 -8.87 -2.17 -8.33
C GLY A 54 -9.75 -2.38 -7.09
N ASP A 55 -10.81 -1.58 -6.98
CA ASP A 55 -11.74 -1.63 -5.85
C ASP A 55 -12.53 -2.95 -5.81
N GLU A 56 -12.87 -3.53 -6.96
CA GLU A 56 -13.57 -4.82 -7.05
C GLU A 56 -12.75 -5.95 -6.41
N LEU A 57 -11.43 -5.95 -6.66
CA LEU A 57 -10.51 -6.89 -6.03
C LEU A 57 -10.59 -6.80 -4.50
N MET A 58 -10.59 -5.57 -3.95
CA MET A 58 -10.66 -5.36 -2.49
C MET A 58 -11.96 -5.90 -1.91
N TRP A 59 -13.10 -5.66 -2.58
CA TRP A 59 -14.39 -6.19 -2.16
C TRP A 59 -14.46 -7.71 -2.24
N ASN A 60 -13.86 -8.33 -3.26
CA ASN A 60 -13.83 -9.78 -3.41
C ASN A 60 -12.94 -10.44 -2.34
N LEU A 61 -11.79 -9.84 -2.01
CA LEU A 61 -10.93 -10.30 -0.92
C LEU A 61 -11.66 -10.25 0.42
N MET A 62 -12.43 -9.18 0.67
CA MET A 62 -13.28 -9.04 1.85
C MET A 62 -14.34 -10.14 1.93
N LYS A 63 -15.12 -10.33 0.84
CA LYS A 63 -16.21 -11.32 0.78
C LYS A 63 -15.71 -12.75 1.00
N LYS A 64 -14.47 -13.04 0.59
CA LYS A 64 -13.83 -14.35 0.79
C LYS A 64 -13.14 -14.49 2.15
N GLY A 65 -13.14 -13.44 2.98
CA GLY A 65 -12.55 -13.46 4.32
C GLY A 65 -11.03 -13.39 4.34
N TYR A 66 -10.39 -12.99 3.23
CA TYR A 66 -8.94 -12.80 3.18
C TYR A 66 -8.49 -11.49 3.84
N LEU A 67 -9.36 -10.48 3.80
CA LEU A 67 -9.19 -9.20 4.50
C LEU A 67 -10.46 -8.86 5.28
N GLN A 68 -10.30 -8.15 6.39
CA GLN A 68 -11.44 -7.63 7.16
C GLN A 68 -11.91 -6.30 6.55
N ALA A 69 -13.18 -5.94 6.78
CA ALA A 69 -13.77 -4.73 6.25
C ALA A 69 -13.01 -3.42 6.62
N PRO A 70 -12.50 -3.24 7.86
CA PRO A 70 -11.70 -2.06 8.20
C PRO A 70 -10.44 -1.92 7.33
N LEU A 71 -9.67 -3.00 7.20
CA LEU A 71 -8.44 -3.02 6.40
C LEU A 71 -8.71 -2.79 4.91
N VAL A 72 -9.84 -3.28 4.40
CA VAL A 72 -10.28 -2.99 3.03
C VAL A 72 -10.54 -1.50 2.85
N GLN A 73 -11.22 -0.85 3.80
CA GLN A 73 -11.47 0.58 3.75
C GLN A 73 -10.17 1.38 3.84
N GLU A 74 -9.24 0.98 4.72
CA GLU A 74 -7.92 1.59 4.85
C GLU A 74 -7.14 1.55 3.52
N ILE A 75 -7.12 0.42 2.83
CA ILE A 75 -6.48 0.34 1.51
C ILE A 75 -7.17 1.23 0.47
N LEU A 76 -8.50 1.32 0.47
CA LEU A 76 -9.24 2.22 -0.42
C LEU A 76 -8.95 3.70 -0.12
N ASP A 77 -8.79 4.06 1.15
CA ASP A 77 -8.38 5.39 1.59
C ASP A 77 -6.97 5.71 1.08
N VAL A 78 -6.03 4.76 1.19
CA VAL A 78 -4.66 4.89 0.66
C VAL A 78 -4.66 5.09 -0.86
N ILE A 79 -5.48 4.33 -1.60
CA ILE A 79 -5.60 4.48 -3.06
C ILE A 79 -6.15 5.86 -3.41
N THR A 80 -7.16 6.33 -2.68
CA THR A 80 -7.76 7.67 -2.88
C THR A 80 -6.73 8.76 -2.61
N LEU A 81 -6.00 8.64 -1.50
CA LEU A 81 -4.92 9.55 -1.13
C LEU A 81 -3.82 9.57 -2.19
N TYR A 82 -3.37 8.41 -2.66
CA TYR A 82 -2.37 8.30 -3.71
C TYR A 82 -2.82 9.01 -5.01
N LYS A 83 -4.07 8.79 -5.42
CA LYS A 83 -4.68 9.40 -6.62
C LYS A 83 -4.89 10.91 -6.49
N SER A 84 -5.00 11.44 -5.27
CA SER A 84 -5.22 12.88 -5.04
C SER A 84 -4.09 13.77 -5.58
N GLY A 85 -2.88 13.22 -5.73
CA GLY A 85 -1.73 14.02 -6.14
C GLY A 85 -1.19 14.98 -5.06
N SER A 86 -1.73 14.94 -3.83
CA SER A 86 -1.27 15.81 -2.73
C SER A 86 -0.06 15.21 -2.00
N ASP A 87 1.10 15.81 -2.18
CA ASP A 87 2.34 15.39 -1.50
C ASP A 87 2.27 15.62 0.02
N GLU A 88 1.62 16.69 0.43
CA GLU A 88 1.39 17.04 1.83
C GLU A 88 0.53 15.99 2.52
N MET A 89 -0.62 15.62 1.92
CA MET A 89 -1.50 14.61 2.50
C MET A 89 -0.83 13.23 2.55
N ILE A 90 0.01 12.91 1.56
CA ILE A 90 0.82 11.69 1.58
C ILE A 90 1.79 11.73 2.76
N TYR A 91 2.53 12.82 2.93
CA TYR A 91 3.52 12.95 4.00
C TYR A 91 2.91 12.76 5.38
N VAL A 92 1.81 13.47 5.69
CA VAL A 92 1.14 13.37 7.00
C VAL A 92 0.54 11.97 7.25
N SER A 93 0.36 11.18 6.19
CA SER A 93 -0.20 9.83 6.25
C SER A 93 0.85 8.73 6.04
N LEU A 94 2.14 9.06 5.92
CA LEU A 94 3.18 8.10 5.49
C LEU A 94 3.19 6.82 6.31
N VAL A 95 3.17 6.94 7.64
CA VAL A 95 3.20 5.79 8.56
C VAL A 95 1.96 4.92 8.37
N ARG A 96 0.78 5.53 8.30
CA ARG A 96 -0.48 4.81 8.06
C ARG A 96 -0.48 4.10 6.71
N ILE A 97 -0.03 4.76 5.64
CA ILE A 97 0.10 4.14 4.31
C ILE A 97 1.00 2.90 4.37
N MET A 98 2.13 3.00 5.08
CA MET A 98 3.06 1.88 5.23
C MET A 98 2.43 0.70 5.97
N GLU A 99 1.81 0.97 7.13
CA GLU A 99 1.20 -0.03 8.01
C GLU A 99 0.01 -0.72 7.33
N ASP A 100 -0.93 0.06 6.78
CA ASP A 100 -2.14 -0.46 6.12
C ASP A 100 -1.76 -1.39 4.95
N ILE A 101 -0.81 -0.96 4.09
CA ILE A 101 -0.37 -1.78 2.96
C ILE A 101 0.41 -3.02 3.43
N GLU A 102 1.29 -2.89 4.43
CA GLU A 102 2.05 -4.03 4.96
C GLU A 102 1.15 -5.08 5.59
N GLU A 103 0.19 -4.68 6.43
CA GLU A 103 -0.76 -5.59 7.06
C GLU A 103 -1.54 -6.38 6.00
N ALA A 104 -2.14 -5.68 5.03
CA ALA A 104 -2.87 -6.32 3.94
C ALA A 104 -1.97 -7.28 3.15
N TYR A 105 -0.75 -6.86 2.79
CA TYR A 105 0.19 -7.70 2.05
C TYR A 105 0.58 -8.96 2.82
N LEU A 106 0.89 -8.85 4.11
CA LEU A 106 1.28 -9.99 4.95
C LEU A 106 0.13 -10.97 5.14
N MET A 107 -1.10 -10.47 5.35
CA MET A 107 -2.30 -11.31 5.43
C MET A 107 -2.50 -12.11 4.13
N LEU A 108 -2.54 -11.42 2.98
CA LEU A 108 -2.76 -12.08 1.69
C LEU A 108 -1.65 -13.07 1.35
N LYS A 109 -0.40 -12.71 1.60
CA LYS A 109 0.75 -13.60 1.38
C LYS A 109 0.66 -14.86 2.26
N GLY A 110 0.17 -14.72 3.50
CA GLY A 110 -0.07 -15.84 4.41
C GLY A 110 -1.14 -16.81 3.90
N PHE A 111 -2.15 -16.33 3.19
CA PHE A 111 -3.13 -17.20 2.53
C PHE A 111 -2.59 -17.83 1.24
N ALA A 112 -1.86 -17.06 0.43
CA ALA A 112 -1.31 -17.53 -0.83
C ALA A 112 -0.29 -18.67 -0.63
N SER A 113 0.54 -18.60 0.41
CA SER A 113 1.51 -19.65 0.73
C SER A 113 0.85 -20.97 1.16
N ARG A 114 -0.32 -20.92 1.82
CA ARG A 114 -1.08 -22.11 2.25
C ARG A 114 -1.88 -22.78 1.13
N LYS A 115 -2.11 -22.09 0.01
CA LYS A 115 -2.84 -22.64 -1.15
C LYS A 115 -1.97 -23.58 -2.01
N ILE A 116 -0.64 -23.52 -1.83
CA ILE A 116 0.36 -24.28 -2.59
C ILE A 116 0.83 -25.54 -1.81
N SER A 117 0.48 -25.63 -0.52
CA SER A 117 0.71 -26.80 0.34
C SER A 117 -0.51 -27.72 0.37
#